data_AF-A0A426XZ32-F1
#
_entry.id   AF-A0A426XZ32-F1
#
_cell.length_a   1.000
_cell.length_b   1.000
_cell.length_c   1.000
_cell.angle_alpha   90.00
_cell.angle_beta   90.00
_cell.angle_gamma   90.00
#
_symmetry.space_group_name_H-M   'P 1'
#
loop_
_entity.id
_entity.type
_entity.pdbx_description
1 polymer ?
#
loop_
_entity_poly.entity_id
_entity_poly.type
_entity_poly.pdbx_seq_one_letter_code
_entity_poly.pdbx_strand_id
1 'polypeptide(L)'
;MEKGWVMAVIAAAAALSMSGGVDARHGYEDVKVVHFDGKVLCQDCSKGWNEWMQGQPIKGTFPVSLNATPAPRDTTDDKGAFDVVVSKFVYGKAVQPKDCTVRLVSSPDPACNVMTDFGGGKCGVRPHHPSVVHRGMLKYTLGPFYFTSPSCDEPETPPPHYEDDDD
;
A
#
# COMPACT_ATOMS: atom_id res chain seq x y z
N MET A 1 32.81 -44.06 -36.00
CA MET A 1 32.75 -42.65 -36.45
C MET A 1 31.60 -41.94 -35.73
N GLU A 2 31.56 -41.97 -34.40
CA GLU A 2 30.33 -41.64 -33.65
C GLU A 2 30.53 -40.63 -32.50
N LYS A 3 31.79 -40.33 -32.15
CA LYS A 3 32.10 -39.43 -31.01
C LYS A 3 32.19 -37.95 -31.40
N GLY A 4 32.21 -37.62 -32.69
CA GLY A 4 32.31 -36.25 -33.18
C GLY A 4 31.00 -35.46 -33.12
N TRP A 5 29.86 -36.13 -33.27
CA TRP A 5 28.55 -35.47 -33.32
C TRP A 5 27.99 -35.15 -31.93
N VAL A 6 28.27 -35.99 -30.92
CA VAL A 6 27.77 -35.78 -29.56
C VAL A 6 28.35 -34.51 -28.94
N MET A 7 29.62 -34.19 -29.22
CA MET A 7 30.26 -32.98 -28.68
C MET A 7 29.81 -31.69 -29.38
N ALA A 8 29.37 -31.76 -30.65
CA ALA A 8 28.85 -30.60 -31.37
C ALA A 8 27.45 -30.16 -30.88
N VAL A 9 26.60 -31.10 -30.45
CA VAL A 9 25.26 -30.80 -29.93
C VAL A 9 25.31 -30.17 -28.52
N ILE A 10 26.28 -30.56 -27.69
CA ILE A 10 26.45 -30.01 -26.33
C ILE A 10 26.93 -28.55 -26.36
N ALA A 11 27.81 -28.19 -27.31
CA ALA A 11 28.30 -26.82 -27.45
C ALA A 11 27.23 -25.85 -27.96
N ALA A 12 26.28 -26.31 -28.78
CA ALA A 12 25.16 -25.48 -29.27
C ALA A 12 24.09 -25.23 -28.19
N ALA A 13 23.89 -26.18 -27.27
CA ALA A 13 22.91 -26.04 -26.19
C ALA A 13 23.36 -25.07 -25.08
N ALA A 14 24.67 -24.97 -24.82
CA ALA A 14 25.21 -24.08 -23.79
C ALA A 14 25.22 -22.59 -24.20
N ALA A 15 25.21 -22.30 -25.51
CA ALA A 15 25.20 -20.91 -26.02
C ALA A 15 23.82 -20.23 -25.95
N LEU A 16 22.73 -21.00 -25.75
CA LEU A 16 21.37 -20.48 -25.69
C LEU A 16 20.89 -20.14 -24.27
N SER A 17 21.73 -20.29 -23.25
CA SER A 17 21.36 -20.04 -21.85
C SER A 17 21.73 -18.66 -21.31
N MET A 18 22.29 -17.75 -22.12
CA MET A 18 22.77 -16.44 -21.65
C MET A 18 21.86 -15.23 -21.96
N SER A 19 20.65 -15.42 -22.48
CA SER A 19 19.74 -14.29 -22.81
C SER A 19 18.49 -14.16 -21.92
N GLY A 20 18.37 -14.93 -20.84
CA GLY A 20 17.17 -14.91 -19.98
C GLY A 20 17.19 -13.94 -18.79
N GLY A 21 18.22 -13.09 -18.65
CA GLY A 21 18.47 -12.33 -17.42
C GLY A 21 18.16 -10.83 -17.45
N VAL A 22 17.50 -10.31 -18.50
CA VAL A 22 17.33 -8.86 -18.70
C VAL A 22 15.87 -8.48 -18.96
N ASP A 23 14.99 -8.64 -17.97
CA ASP A 23 13.64 -8.03 -18.07
C ASP A 23 13.13 -7.37 -16.78
N ALA A 24 13.82 -7.49 -15.65
CA ALA A 24 13.38 -6.83 -14.42
C ALA A 24 13.79 -5.35 -14.34
N ARG A 25 14.90 -4.95 -14.99
CA ARG A 25 15.45 -3.58 -14.87
C ARG A 25 14.87 -2.58 -15.89
N HIS A 26 14.48 -3.03 -17.07
CA HIS A 26 13.89 -2.15 -18.11
C HIS A 26 12.52 -1.61 -17.69
N GLY A 27 11.73 -2.40 -16.96
CA GLY A 27 10.38 -2.01 -16.54
C GLY A 27 10.33 -0.78 -15.62
N TYR A 28 11.40 -0.48 -14.87
CA TYR A 28 11.43 0.64 -13.91
C TYR A 28 11.83 1.97 -14.56
N GLU A 29 12.66 1.95 -15.60
CA GLU A 29 13.04 3.16 -16.33
C GLU A 29 11.86 3.74 -17.12
N ASP A 30 11.01 2.88 -17.68
CA ASP A 30 9.84 3.28 -18.47
C ASP A 30 8.63 3.74 -17.65
N VAL A 31 8.64 3.59 -16.32
CA VAL A 31 7.51 3.98 -15.45
C VAL A 31 7.20 5.46 -15.66
N LYS A 32 5.92 5.79 -15.82
CA LYS A 32 5.42 7.16 -15.94
C LYS A 32 4.51 7.54 -14.78
N VAL A 33 3.75 6.57 -14.28
CA VAL A 33 2.81 6.74 -13.18
C VAL A 33 2.92 5.60 -12.17
N VAL A 34 2.56 5.90 -10.93
CA VAL A 34 2.50 4.97 -9.82
C VAL A 34 1.11 5.06 -9.22
N HIS A 35 0.44 3.92 -9.13
CA HIS A 35 -0.89 3.76 -8.54
C HIS A 35 -0.76 3.19 -7.13
N PHE A 36 -1.51 3.76 -6.19
CA PHE A 36 -1.71 3.23 -4.85
C PHE A 36 -3.21 2.98 -4.66
N ASP A 37 -3.63 1.72 -4.69
CA ASP A 37 -5.03 1.36 -4.54
C ASP A 37 -5.29 0.60 -3.23
N GLY A 38 -6.52 0.70 -2.74
CA GLY A 38 -6.94 0.07 -1.51
C GLY A 38 -8.40 0.33 -1.23
N LYS A 39 -8.80 0.05 0.02
CA LYS A 39 -10.16 0.32 0.50
C LYS A 39 -10.14 1.08 1.82
N VAL A 40 -11.19 1.84 2.07
CA VAL A 40 -11.50 2.43 3.36
C VAL A 40 -12.84 1.89 3.83
N LEU A 41 -12.85 1.35 5.04
CA LEU A 41 -13.98 0.69 5.65
C LEU A 41 -14.28 1.29 7.03
N CYS A 42 -15.52 1.17 7.47
CA CYS A 42 -15.99 1.50 8.80
C CYS A 42 -16.05 0.23 9.64
N GLN A 43 -15.40 0.21 10.79
CA GLN A 43 -15.47 -0.88 11.76
C GLN A 43 -16.56 -0.61 12.78
N ASP A 44 -17.35 -1.65 13.03
CA ASP A 44 -18.38 -1.68 14.07
C ASP A 44 -17.90 -2.56 15.22
N CYS A 45 -17.50 -1.94 16.33
CA CYS A 45 -17.00 -2.66 17.51
C CYS A 45 -18.08 -3.45 18.27
N SER A 46 -19.36 -3.32 17.90
CA SER A 46 -20.42 -4.18 18.44
C SER A 46 -20.41 -5.59 17.84
N LYS A 47 -19.66 -5.79 16.73
CA LYS A 47 -19.62 -7.04 15.98
C LYS A 47 -18.49 -7.95 16.45
N GLY A 48 -18.64 -9.24 16.16
CA GLY A 48 -17.57 -10.21 16.34
C GLY A 48 -16.39 -9.92 15.42
N TRP A 49 -15.19 -10.39 15.80
CA TRP A 49 -13.92 -10.11 15.12
C TRP A 49 -13.96 -10.23 13.58
N ASN A 50 -14.58 -11.29 13.06
CA ASN A 50 -14.64 -11.53 11.61
C ASN A 50 -15.46 -10.46 10.85
N GLU A 51 -16.56 -10.00 11.45
CA GLU A 51 -17.44 -8.98 10.87
C GLU A 51 -16.83 -7.58 11.06
N TRP A 52 -16.21 -7.34 12.21
CA TRP A 52 -15.45 -6.13 12.51
C TRP A 52 -14.31 -5.90 11.49
N MET A 53 -13.62 -6.96 11.08
CA MET A 53 -12.60 -6.88 10.02
C MET A 53 -13.18 -6.69 8.61
N GLN A 54 -14.41 -7.15 8.34
CA GLN A 54 -15.02 -6.96 7.01
C GLN A 54 -15.50 -5.53 6.80
N GLY A 55 -15.98 -4.88 7.86
CA GLY A 55 -16.38 -3.47 7.87
C GLY A 55 -17.47 -3.09 6.85
N GLN A 56 -17.83 -1.81 6.84
CA GLN A 56 -18.74 -1.22 5.85
C GLN A 56 -18.00 -0.21 4.98
N PRO A 57 -18.11 -0.23 3.65
CA PRO A 57 -17.39 0.72 2.82
C PRO A 57 -17.76 2.18 3.07
N ILE A 58 -16.76 3.07 3.10
CA ILE A 58 -16.97 4.52 3.27
C ILE A 58 -16.67 5.22 1.96
N LYS A 59 -17.68 5.86 1.36
CA LYS A 59 -17.52 6.76 0.21
C LYS A 59 -17.06 8.15 0.66
N GLY A 60 -16.31 8.86 -0.18
CA GLY A 60 -16.01 10.28 0.08
C GLY A 60 -14.81 10.52 1.00
N THR A 61 -14.10 9.48 1.40
CA THR A 61 -12.91 9.59 2.25
C THR A 61 -11.73 10.08 1.41
N PHE A 62 -10.87 10.90 2.00
CA PHE A 62 -9.56 11.23 1.45
C PHE A 62 -8.50 10.32 2.08
N PRO A 63 -8.15 9.18 1.46
CA PRO A 63 -6.88 8.54 1.76
C PRO A 63 -5.79 9.37 1.11
N VAL A 64 -4.67 9.49 1.80
CA VAL A 64 -3.35 9.88 1.30
C VAL A 64 -2.82 11.25 1.75
N SER A 65 -1.71 11.13 2.50
CA SER A 65 -0.65 12.13 2.60
C SER A 65 0.64 11.43 2.19
N LEU A 66 1.00 11.47 0.91
CA LEU A 66 2.33 11.09 0.45
C LEU A 66 3.31 12.15 0.97
N ASN A 67 4.45 11.74 1.54
CA ASN A 67 5.55 12.66 1.84
C ASN A 67 6.16 13.33 0.59
N ALA A 68 5.64 13.04 -0.61
CA ALA A 68 5.88 13.80 -1.82
C ALA A 68 4.87 14.96 -1.91
N THR A 69 5.31 16.19 -1.61
CA THR A 69 4.47 17.38 -1.67
C THR A 69 4.22 17.82 -3.13
N PRO A 70 2.97 18.12 -3.54
CA PRO A 70 1.71 17.98 -2.80
C PRO A 70 1.13 16.57 -3.06
N ALA A 71 0.72 15.87 -2.01
CA ALA A 71 0.10 14.57 -2.15
C ALA A 71 -1.20 14.69 -2.97
N PRO A 72 -1.35 13.98 -4.10
CA PRO A 72 -2.65 13.85 -4.74
C PRO A 72 -3.64 13.24 -3.74
N ARG A 73 -4.81 13.87 -3.63
CA ARG A 73 -5.94 13.38 -2.84
C ARG A 73 -6.89 12.70 -3.81
N ASP A 74 -7.22 11.45 -3.53
CA ASP A 74 -8.33 10.77 -4.19
C ASP A 74 -9.53 10.72 -3.25
N THR A 75 -10.69 10.41 -3.78
CA THR A 75 -11.93 10.25 -3.03
C THR A 75 -12.43 8.83 -3.20
N THR A 76 -12.75 8.15 -2.10
CA THR A 76 -13.25 6.77 -2.19
C THR A 76 -14.61 6.68 -2.89
N ASP A 77 -14.79 5.60 -3.67
CA ASP A 77 -16.03 5.28 -4.38
C ASP A 77 -17.10 4.62 -3.47
N ASP A 78 -18.22 4.18 -4.06
CA ASP A 78 -19.33 3.52 -3.34
C ASP A 78 -18.93 2.19 -2.67
N LYS A 79 -17.80 1.59 -3.08
CA LYS A 79 -17.23 0.38 -2.50
C LYS A 79 -16.08 0.69 -1.55
N GLY A 80 -15.91 1.96 -1.19
CA GLY A 80 -14.82 2.45 -0.35
C GLY A 80 -13.46 2.34 -1.02
N ALA A 81 -13.39 2.05 -2.32
CA ALA A 81 -12.14 1.88 -3.04
C ALA A 81 -11.55 3.23 -3.44
N PHE A 82 -10.23 3.33 -3.41
CA PHE A 82 -9.47 4.48 -3.93
C PHE A 82 -8.37 4.00 -4.88
N ASP A 83 -7.94 4.87 -5.79
CA ASP A 83 -6.77 4.68 -6.64
C ASP A 83 -6.01 6.00 -6.80
N VAL A 84 -5.01 6.19 -5.94
CA VAL A 84 -4.21 7.41 -5.95
C VAL A 84 -3.11 7.29 -7.00
N VAL A 85 -3.21 8.12 -8.03
CA VAL A 85 -2.26 8.15 -9.15
C VAL A 85 -1.25 9.26 -8.94
N VAL A 86 0.04 8.88 -8.95
CA VAL A 86 1.17 9.79 -8.78
C VAL A 86 2.05 9.72 -10.02
N SER A 87 2.41 10.87 -10.59
CA SER A 87 3.42 10.91 -11.65
C SER A 87 4.79 10.49 -11.10
N LYS A 88 5.60 9.79 -11.91
CA LYS A 88 6.98 9.43 -11.55
C LYS A 88 7.82 10.64 -11.15
N PHE A 89 7.50 11.82 -11.68
CA PHE A 89 8.17 13.07 -11.35
C PHE A 89 7.18 14.09 -10.82
N VAL A 90 7.48 14.66 -9.65
CA VAL A 90 6.74 15.77 -9.04
C VAL A 90 7.73 16.91 -8.82
N TYR A 91 7.47 18.08 -9.41
CA TYR A 91 8.38 19.23 -9.40
C TYR A 91 9.84 18.88 -9.81
N GLY A 92 9.98 18.03 -10.82
CA GLY A 92 11.30 17.59 -11.32
C GLY A 92 12.04 16.59 -10.43
N LYS A 93 11.47 16.18 -9.28
CA LYS A 93 12.03 15.14 -8.42
C LYS A 93 11.36 13.80 -8.70
N ALA A 94 12.17 12.75 -8.86
CA ALA A 94 11.67 11.40 -9.02
C ALA A 94 11.02 10.91 -7.71
N VAL A 95 9.78 10.45 -7.79
CA VAL A 95 9.05 9.80 -6.70
C VAL A 95 9.56 8.38 -6.58
N GLN A 96 10.05 8.03 -5.39
CA GLN A 96 10.40 6.65 -5.05
C GLN A 96 9.24 6.04 -4.25
N PRO A 97 8.51 5.05 -4.79
CA PRO A 97 7.34 4.50 -4.11
C PRO A 97 7.62 3.95 -2.71
N LYS A 98 8.83 3.44 -2.46
CA LYS A 98 9.27 2.96 -1.14
C LYS A 98 9.38 4.06 -0.07
N ASP A 99 9.57 5.32 -0.49
CA ASP A 99 9.68 6.48 0.40
C ASP A 99 8.31 7.14 0.61
N CYS A 100 7.29 6.70 -0.14
CA CYS A 100 5.92 7.12 0.00
C CYS A 100 5.26 6.45 1.21
N THR A 101 4.41 7.22 1.91
CA THR A 101 3.54 6.70 2.97
C THR A 101 2.11 7.01 2.58
N VAL A 102 1.23 6.02 2.73
CA VAL A 102 -0.20 6.15 2.45
C VAL A 102 -0.95 5.98 3.76
N ARG A 103 -1.73 7.00 4.14
CA ARG A 103 -2.46 7.06 5.43
C ARG A 103 -3.83 7.72 5.25
N LEU A 104 -4.72 7.52 6.21
CA LEU A 104 -6.00 8.22 6.31
C LEU A 104 -5.80 9.72 6.59
N VAL A 105 -6.70 10.55 6.07
CA VAL A 105 -6.71 12.01 6.33
C VAL A 105 -8.01 12.47 6.98
N SER A 106 -9.16 12.02 6.49
CA SER A 106 -10.47 12.35 7.08
C SER A 106 -11.59 11.51 6.48
N SER A 107 -12.59 11.19 7.30
CA SER A 107 -13.86 10.60 6.86
C SER A 107 -14.95 11.69 6.82
N PRO A 108 -15.84 11.67 5.80
CA PRO A 108 -17.01 12.55 5.77
C PRO A 108 -18.18 12.03 6.62
N ASP A 109 -18.13 10.78 7.10
CA ASP A 109 -19.21 10.15 7.85
C ASP A 109 -19.09 10.51 9.35
N PRO A 110 -20.02 11.28 9.93
CA PRO A 110 -19.97 11.66 11.34
C PRO A 110 -20.13 10.47 12.31
N ALA A 111 -20.72 9.36 11.86
CA ALA A 111 -20.85 8.14 12.66
C ALA A 111 -19.59 7.27 12.59
N CYS A 112 -18.70 7.51 11.63
CA CYS A 112 -17.50 6.71 11.41
C CYS A 112 -16.30 7.57 10.98
N ASN A 113 -15.80 8.37 11.91
CA ASN A 113 -14.75 9.37 11.68
C ASN A 113 -13.53 9.27 12.59
N VAL A 114 -13.47 8.27 13.47
CA VAL A 114 -12.27 8.03 14.29
C VAL A 114 -11.30 7.15 13.51
N MET A 115 -10.10 7.64 13.21
CA MET A 115 -9.09 6.85 12.50
C MET A 115 -8.55 5.75 13.41
N THR A 116 -8.52 4.52 12.91
CA THR A 116 -7.83 3.42 13.59
C THR A 116 -6.46 3.19 12.94
N ASP A 117 -5.53 2.61 13.68
CA ASP A 117 -4.26 2.16 13.10
C ASP A 117 -4.30 0.71 12.61
N PHE A 118 -5.50 0.11 12.55
CA PHE A 118 -5.65 -1.20 11.96
C PHE A 118 -5.31 -1.15 10.47
N GLY A 119 -4.46 -2.09 10.02
CA GLY A 119 -3.89 -2.05 8.67
C GLY A 119 -2.92 -0.87 8.42
N GLY A 120 -2.53 -0.13 9.46
CA GLY A 120 -1.65 1.04 9.37
C GLY A 120 -2.34 2.30 8.87
N GLY A 121 -3.67 2.42 9.02
CA GLY A 121 -4.43 3.56 8.50
C GLY A 121 -4.03 4.91 9.10
N LYS A 122 -3.81 4.98 10.43
CA LYS A 122 -3.49 6.21 11.17
C LYS A 122 -2.01 6.58 11.05
N CYS A 123 -1.11 5.64 11.29
CA CYS A 123 0.34 5.84 11.22
C CYS A 123 0.84 5.91 9.77
N GLY A 124 0.18 5.21 8.86
CA GLY A 124 0.49 5.10 7.45
C GLY A 124 1.30 3.87 7.09
N VAL A 125 1.11 3.41 5.85
CA VAL A 125 1.78 2.24 5.28
C VAL A 125 2.79 2.65 4.23
N ARG A 126 3.98 2.05 4.29
CA ARG A 126 4.98 2.10 3.23
C ARG A 126 4.82 0.90 2.30
N PRO A 127 4.59 1.11 0.99
CA PRO A 127 4.51 0.02 0.03
C PRO A 127 5.86 -0.69 -0.10
N HIS A 128 5.87 -2.02 0.04
CA HIS A 128 7.10 -2.82 -0.03
C HIS A 128 7.41 -3.34 -1.44
N HIS A 129 6.43 -3.93 -2.11
CA HIS A 129 6.58 -4.45 -3.47
C HIS A 129 5.36 -4.10 -4.34
N PRO A 130 5.54 -3.84 -5.65
CA PRO A 130 4.42 -3.60 -6.54
C PRO A 130 3.55 -4.87 -6.66
N SER A 131 2.24 -4.70 -6.69
CA SER A 131 1.28 -5.75 -7.03
C SER A 131 1.18 -5.95 -8.55
N VAL A 132 1.40 -4.90 -9.33
CA VAL A 132 1.45 -4.96 -10.80
C VAL A 132 2.63 -4.14 -11.31
N VAL A 133 3.37 -4.72 -12.25
CA VAL A 133 4.37 -4.03 -13.06
C VAL A 133 3.91 -4.12 -14.51
N HIS A 134 3.53 -2.99 -15.09
CA HIS A 134 3.08 -2.90 -16.48
C HIS A 134 3.82 -1.78 -17.20
N ARG A 135 3.88 -1.82 -18.53
CA ARG A 135 4.58 -0.80 -19.33
C ARG A 135 4.10 0.61 -18.94
N GLY A 136 5.01 1.42 -18.40
CA GLY A 136 4.69 2.78 -17.98
C GLY A 136 3.99 2.94 -16.63
N MET A 137 3.71 1.86 -15.89
CA MET A 137 2.90 1.90 -14.68
C MET A 137 3.36 0.88 -13.63
N LEU A 138 3.48 1.35 -12.38
CA LEU A 138 3.55 0.50 -11.20
C LEU A 138 2.26 0.62 -10.42
N LYS A 139 1.77 -0.48 -9.87
CA LYS A 139 0.64 -0.50 -8.95
C LYS A 139 1.03 -1.13 -7.64
N TYR A 140 0.57 -0.53 -6.54
CA TYR A 140 0.74 -1.02 -5.19
C TYR A 140 -0.63 -1.16 -4.54
N THR A 141 -1.05 -2.41 -4.30
CA THR A 141 -2.31 -2.72 -3.64
C THR A 141 -2.09 -2.83 -2.15
N LEU A 142 -2.72 -1.92 -1.41
CA LEU A 142 -2.63 -1.81 0.03
C LEU A 142 -3.75 -2.62 0.69
N GLY A 143 -3.51 -2.99 1.95
CA GLY A 143 -4.58 -3.50 2.80
C GLY A 143 -5.66 -2.45 3.03
N PRO A 144 -6.88 -2.86 3.44
CA PRO A 144 -7.91 -1.93 3.83
C PRO A 144 -7.47 -1.07 5.02
N PHE A 145 -7.87 0.19 4.99
CA PHE A 145 -7.78 1.12 6.12
C PHE A 145 -9.15 1.29 6.76
N TYR A 146 -9.14 1.71 8.02
CA TYR A 146 -10.34 1.67 8.83
C TYR A 146 -10.57 2.95 9.62
N PHE A 147 -11.81 3.39 9.60
CA PHE A 147 -12.37 4.27 10.62
C PHE A 147 -13.24 3.44 11.56
N THR A 148 -13.55 4.01 12.73
CA THR A 148 -14.56 3.50 13.63
C THR A 148 -15.40 4.65 14.17
N SER A 149 -16.43 4.31 14.95
CA SER A 149 -17.26 5.30 15.60
C SER A 149 -16.61 5.83 16.88
N PRO A 150 -16.93 7.06 17.32
CA PRO A 150 -16.43 7.60 18.58
C PRO A 150 -16.76 6.75 19.81
N SER A 151 -17.86 5.99 19.78
CA SER A 151 -18.22 5.08 20.87
C SER A 151 -17.29 3.86 20.99
N CYS A 152 -16.54 3.55 19.92
CA CYS A 152 -15.58 2.46 19.88
C CYS A 152 -14.15 2.92 20.21
N ASP A 153 -13.92 4.23 20.35
CA ASP A 153 -12.63 4.78 20.75
C ASP A 153 -12.50 4.65 22.26
N GLU A 154 -11.71 3.67 22.72
CA GLU A 154 -11.47 3.47 24.15
C GLU A 154 -10.62 4.63 24.68
N PRO A 155 -11.01 5.29 25.79
CA PRO A 155 -10.24 6.40 26.32
C PRO A 155 -8.83 5.94 26.71
N GLU A 156 -7.81 6.75 26.36
CA GLU A 156 -6.43 6.48 26.78
C GLU A 156 -6.37 6.40 28.31
N THR A 157 -6.20 5.19 28.84
CA THR A 157 -5.98 5.00 30.28
C THR A 157 -4.63 5.63 30.63
N PRO A 158 -4.57 6.61 31.55
CA PRO A 158 -3.29 7.17 31.96
C PRO A 158 -2.38 6.05 32.50
N PRO A 159 -1.06 6.13 32.27
CA PRO A 159 -0.13 5.12 32.76
C PRO A 159 -0.29 5.00 34.30
N PRO A 160 -0.15 3.78 34.85
CA PRO A 160 -0.25 3.61 36.29
C PRO A 160 0.78 4.51 36.98
N HIS A 161 0.31 5.34 37.90
CA HIS A 161 1.18 6.04 38.84
C HIS A 161 1.80 4.96 39.73
N TYR A 162 3.06 4.61 39.47
CA TYR A 162 3.87 3.92 40.45
C TYR A 162 4.14 4.93 41.56
N GLU A 163 3.46 4.79 42.69
CA GLU A 163 3.90 5.41 43.93
C GLU A 163 5.17 4.66 44.33
N ASP A 164 6.32 5.34 44.22
CA ASP A 164 7.58 4.85 44.78
C ASP A 164 7.42 4.84 46.30
N ASP A 165 7.07 3.68 46.86
CA ASP A 165 7.12 3.42 48.30
C ASP A 165 8.61 3.36 48.71
N ASP A 166 9.18 4.51 49.05
CA ASP A 166 10.46 4.62 49.78
C ASP A 166 10.22 4.24 51.26
N ASP A 167 10.60 3.03 51.67
CA ASP A 167 10.81 2.60 53.07
C ASP A 167 12.25 2.11 53.29
#